data_AF-A0A818P8T0-F1
#
_entry.id   AF-A0A818P8T0-F1
#
_cell.length_a   1.000
_cell.length_b   1.000
_cell.length_c   1.000
_cell.angle_alpha   90.00
_cell.angle_beta   90.00
_cell.angle_gamma   90.00
#
_symmetry.space_group_name_H-M   'P 1'
#
loop_
_entity.id
_entity.type
_entity.pdbx_description
1 polymer ?
#
loop_
_entity_poly.entity_id
_entity_poly.type
_entity_poly.pdbx_seq_one_letter_code
_entity_poly.pdbx_strand_id
1 'polypeptide(L)'
;MSDSNNTMVTNDQSSEQPANVVSNDNISTVIKYSWDPLHSSDWDEQIPSAICLKRIQREIQRIFKDPLPGIFIVSDPDNMTKV
;
A
#
# COMPACT_ATOMS: atom_id res chain seq x y z
N MET A 1 30.79 -48.82 36.62
CA MET A 1 30.07 -48.90 37.91
C MET A 1 29.65 -47.50 38.31
N SER A 2 28.38 -47.39 38.68
CA SER A 2 27.67 -46.43 39.54
C SER A 2 28.57 -45.58 40.48
N ASP A 3 28.29 -44.33 40.83
CA ASP A 3 27.04 -43.80 41.40
C ASP A 3 27.04 -42.25 41.45
N SER A 4 25.83 -41.68 41.31
CA SER A 4 25.21 -40.60 42.10
C SER A 4 26.05 -39.41 42.62
N ASN A 5 25.61 -38.18 42.31
CA ASN A 5 25.19 -37.22 43.35
C ASN A 5 24.36 -36.06 42.81
N ASN A 6 23.28 -35.82 43.55
CA ASN A 6 22.28 -34.77 43.43
C ASN A 6 22.86 -33.43 43.92
N THR A 7 22.52 -32.30 43.30
CA THR A 7 22.53 -30.99 43.98
C THR A 7 21.41 -30.13 43.42
N MET A 8 20.45 -29.87 44.29
CA MET A 8 19.35 -28.93 44.12
C MET A 8 19.91 -27.53 44.34
N VAL A 9 19.86 -26.66 43.32
CA VAL A 9 19.89 -25.21 43.51
C VAL A 9 18.73 -24.64 42.72
N THR A 10 17.66 -24.32 43.44
CA THR A 10 16.59 -23.44 43.00
C THR A 10 17.17 -22.06 42.71
N ASN A 11 16.89 -21.51 41.53
CA ASN A 11 16.83 -20.07 41.35
C ASN A 11 15.72 -19.78 40.32
N ASP A 12 14.57 -19.39 40.85
CA ASP A 12 13.55 -18.66 40.11
C ASP A 12 14.15 -17.35 39.61
N GLN A 13 14.23 -17.20 38.30
CA GLN A 13 14.18 -15.89 37.67
C GLN A 13 13.53 -16.04 36.30
N SER A 14 12.28 -15.63 36.26
CA SER A 14 11.46 -15.48 35.06
C SER A 14 12.20 -14.65 34.02
N SER A 15 12.45 -15.26 32.87
CA SER A 15 12.63 -14.52 31.62
C SER A 15 11.89 -15.31 30.56
N GLU A 16 10.71 -14.81 30.19
CA GLU A 16 9.89 -15.32 29.10
C GLU A 16 10.70 -15.27 27.80
N GLN A 17 11.12 -16.44 27.32
CA GLN A 17 11.47 -16.64 25.92
C GLN A 17 10.21 -17.20 25.26
N PRO A 18 9.43 -16.41 24.49
CA PRO A 18 8.27 -16.95 23.82
C PRO A 18 8.72 -18.00 22.80
N ALA A 19 8.03 -19.14 22.88
CA ALA A 19 8.21 -20.30 22.04
C ALA A 19 8.27 -19.92 20.55
N ASN A 20 9.20 -20.56 19.83
CA ASN A 20 9.26 -20.59 18.38
C ASN A 20 7.88 -20.95 17.80
N VAL A 21 7.12 -19.95 17.37
CA VAL A 21 6.04 -20.13 16.42
C VAL A 21 6.69 -20.08 15.04
N VAL A 22 6.98 -21.26 14.50
CA VAL A 22 7.24 -21.40 13.06
C VAL A 22 5.93 -21.11 12.35
N SER A 23 5.69 -19.85 12.03
CA SER A 23 4.77 -19.49 10.95
C SER A 23 5.54 -19.72 9.65
N ASN A 24 5.16 -20.75 8.90
CA ASN A 24 5.62 -20.95 7.53
C ASN A 24 4.99 -19.87 6.62
N ASP A 25 5.45 -18.64 6.73
CA ASP A 25 5.08 -17.56 5.82
C ASP A 25 6.00 -17.57 4.59
N ASN A 26 5.95 -18.65 3.81
CA ASN A 26 6.42 -18.64 2.43
C ASN A 26 5.38 -17.94 1.54
N ILE A 27 4.92 -16.76 1.95
CA ILE A 27 4.25 -15.83 1.06
C ILE A 27 5.37 -15.10 0.34
N SER A 28 5.73 -15.63 -0.84
CA SER A 28 6.44 -14.94 -1.91
C SER A 28 6.22 -13.43 -1.78
N THR A 29 7.29 -12.68 -1.53
CA THR A 29 7.34 -11.24 -1.32
C THR A 29 6.29 -10.56 -2.22
N VAL A 30 5.09 -10.32 -1.69
CA VAL A 30 4.04 -9.65 -2.44
C VAL A 30 4.56 -8.24 -2.55
N ILE A 31 5.08 -7.87 -3.71
CA ILE A 31 5.35 -6.48 -4.05
C ILE A 31 4.00 -5.79 -3.90
N LYS A 32 3.77 -5.17 -2.73
CA LYS A 32 2.66 -4.26 -2.52
C LYS A 32 3.00 -3.04 -3.37
N TYR A 33 2.52 -3.05 -4.60
CA TYR A 33 2.46 -1.82 -5.39
C TYR A 33 1.64 -0.82 -4.58
N SER A 34 2.30 0.18 -3.99
CA SER A 34 1.60 1.32 -3.41
C SER A 34 1.21 2.22 -4.58
N TRP A 35 0.04 1.97 -5.14
CA TRP A 35 -0.53 2.95 -6.06
C TRP A 35 -1.06 4.11 -5.24
N ASP A 36 -0.23 5.15 -5.11
CA ASP A 36 -0.63 6.42 -4.54
C ASP A 36 -0.60 7.48 -5.66
N PRO A 37 -1.76 7.98 -6.09
CA PRO A 37 -1.80 8.95 -7.17
C PRO A 37 -1.15 10.30 -6.80
N LEU A 38 -0.88 10.58 -5.53
CA LEU A 38 -0.19 11.80 -5.12
C LEU A 38 1.34 11.64 -5.04
N HIS A 39 1.86 10.42 -5.10
CA HIS A 39 3.28 10.12 -4.93
C HIS A 39 3.88 9.30 -6.10
N SER A 40 3.19 9.21 -7.26
CA SER A 40 3.76 8.55 -8.43
C SER A 40 4.95 9.34 -8.97
N SER A 41 6.09 8.67 -9.13
CA SER A 41 7.33 9.28 -9.63
C SER A 41 7.34 9.51 -11.14
N ASP A 42 6.41 8.88 -11.87
CA ASP A 42 6.39 8.78 -13.33
C ASP A 42 5.25 9.61 -13.98
N TRP A 43 4.51 10.41 -13.22
CA TRP A 43 3.37 11.20 -13.72
C TRP A 43 3.69 12.17 -14.86
N ASP A 44 4.96 12.58 -14.96
CA ASP A 44 5.44 13.54 -15.95
C ASP A 44 6.26 12.89 -17.07
N GLU A 45 6.50 11.59 -17.01
CA GLU A 45 7.34 10.88 -17.99
C GLU A 45 6.62 10.66 -19.33
N GLN A 46 5.28 10.61 -19.33
CA GLN A 46 4.48 10.34 -20.51
C GLN A 46 3.60 11.52 -20.90
N ILE A 47 3.66 11.89 -22.19
CA ILE A 47 2.80 12.91 -22.77
C ILE A 47 1.50 12.24 -23.26
N PRO A 48 0.32 12.64 -22.74
CA PRO A 48 -0.94 12.10 -23.19
C PRO A 48 -1.20 12.39 -24.67
N SER A 49 -1.75 11.40 -25.39
CA SER A 49 -2.12 11.61 -26.80
C SER A 49 -3.26 12.63 -26.94
N ALA A 50 -3.32 13.31 -28.08
CA ALA A 50 -4.39 14.28 -28.37
C ALA A 50 -5.80 13.66 -28.32
N ILE A 51 -5.93 12.38 -28.67
CA ILE A 51 -7.21 11.63 -28.59
C ILE A 51 -7.61 11.43 -27.12
N CYS A 52 -6.66 11.10 -26.26
CA CYS A 52 -6.87 10.97 -24.82
C CYS A 52 -7.39 12.29 -24.23
N LEU A 53 -6.69 13.40 -24.49
CA LEU A 53 -7.06 14.74 -24.01
C LEU A 53 -8.49 15.12 -24.45
N LYS A 54 -8.83 14.93 -25.73
CA LYS A 54 -10.18 15.19 -26.25
C LYS A 54 -11.25 14.30 -25.61
N ARG A 55 -10.88 13.12 -25.11
CA ARG A 55 -11.82 12.25 -24.39
C ARG A 55 -12.04 12.77 -22.98
N ILE A 56 -10.98 13.08 -22.24
CA ILE A 56 -11.06 13.66 -20.90
C ILE A 56 -11.91 14.93 -20.93
N GLN A 57 -11.63 15.86 -21.85
CA GLN A 57 -12.38 17.10 -21.99
C GLN A 57 -13.89 16.87 -22.22
N ARG A 58 -14.26 15.92 -23.09
CA ARG A 58 -15.67 15.62 -23.37
C ARG A 58 -16.38 14.98 -22.17
N GLU A 59 -15.71 14.09 -21.47
CA GLU A 59 -16.28 13.43 -20.29
C GLU A 59 -16.46 14.43 -19.13
N ILE A 60 -15.46 15.29 -18.88
CA ILE A 60 -15.56 16.37 -17.87
C ILE A 60 -16.73 17.30 -18.20
N GLN A 61 -16.87 17.73 -19.45
CA GLN A 61 -18.00 18.55 -19.90
C GLN A 61 -19.35 17.84 -19.72
N ARG A 62 -19.40 16.52 -19.91
CA ARG A 62 -20.60 15.73 -19.69
C ARG A 62 -20.98 15.71 -18.21
N ILE A 63 -20.01 15.50 -17.32
CA ILE A 63 -20.26 15.51 -15.88
C ILE A 63 -20.71 16.90 -15.41
N PHE A 64 -20.19 17.97 -15.98
CA PHE A 64 -20.69 19.32 -15.68
C PHE A 64 -22.12 19.58 -16.16
N LYS A 65 -22.55 18.92 -17.24
CA LYS A 65 -23.92 19.03 -17.75
C LYS A 65 -24.92 18.20 -16.94
N ASP A 66 -24.48 17.06 -16.43
CA ASP A 66 -25.29 16.13 -15.63
C ASP A 66 -24.46 15.66 -14.42
N PRO A 67 -24.41 16.48 -13.35
CA PRO A 67 -23.55 16.23 -12.20
C PRO A 67 -24.05 15.04 -11.40
N LEU A 68 -23.12 14.15 -11.04
CA LEU A 68 -23.43 13.02 -10.17
C LEU A 68 -23.85 13.53 -8.78
N PRO A 69 -24.88 12.95 -8.15
CA PRO A 69 -25.35 13.38 -6.84
C PRO A 69 -24.23 13.29 -5.79
N GLY A 70 -23.95 14.40 -5.11
CA GLY A 70 -22.95 14.46 -4.04
C GLY A 70 -21.49 14.43 -4.51
N ILE A 71 -21.23 14.51 -5.81
CA ILE A 71 -19.87 14.58 -6.37
C ILE A 71 -19.64 15.96 -6.97
N PHE A 72 -18.48 16.53 -6.65
CA PHE A 72 -17.99 17.78 -7.24
C PHE A 72 -16.65 17.50 -7.90
N ILE A 73 -16.47 18.04 -9.10
CA ILE A 73 -15.23 17.90 -9.86
C ILE A 73 -14.76 19.28 -10.23
N VAL A 74 -13.47 19.53 -10.04
CA VAL A 74 -12.78 20.74 -10.49
C VAL A 74 -11.57 20.27 -11.26
N SER A 75 -11.51 20.60 -12.55
CA SER A 75 -10.31 20.39 -13.34
C SER A 75 -9.28 21.46 -13.00
N ASP A 76 -8.01 21.08 -12.91
CA ASP A 76 -6.91 22.03 -12.89
C ASP A 76 -6.97 22.91 -14.17
N PRO A 77 -6.88 24.25 -14.03
CA PRO A 77 -7.00 25.19 -15.15
C PRO A 77 -5.83 25.11 -16.13
N ASP A 78 -4.65 24.70 -15.67
CA ASP A 78 -3.43 24.63 -16.46
C ASP A 78 -3.23 23.22 -17.05
N ASN A 79 -3.66 22.17 -16.34
CA ASN A 79 -3.54 20.80 -16.84
C ASN A 79 -4.64 19.83 -16.37
N MET A 80 -5.60 19.52 -17.24
CA MET A 80 -6.70 18.59 -16.96
C MET A 80 -6.32 17.12 -16.68
N THR A 81 -5.03 16.74 -16.85
CA THR A 81 -4.56 15.38 -16.59
C THR A 81 -3.84 15.23 -15.25
N LYS A 82 -3.85 16.27 -14.40
CA LYS A 82 -3.25 16.26 -13.07
C LYS A 82 -4.33 16.18 -11.99
N VAL A 83 -3.92 15.72 -10.80
CA VAL A 83 -4.76 15.50 -9.61
C VAL A 83 -4.34 16.43 -8.47
#